data_AF-A0A7V6PYY3-F1
#
_entry.id   AF-A0A7V6PYY3-F1
#
_cell.length_a   1.000
_cell.length_b   1.000
_cell.length_c   1.000
_cell.angle_alpha   90.00
_cell.angle_beta   90.00
_cell.angle_gamma   90.00
#
_symmetry.space_group_name_H-M   'P 1'
#
loop_
_entity.id
_entity.type
_entity.pdbx_description
1 polymer ?
#
loop_
_entity_poly.entity_id
_entity_poly.type
_entity_poly.pdbx_seq_one_letter_code
_entity_poly.pdbx_strand_id
1 'polypeptide(L)'
;MFTTKKRNPMQFLYKLTAMILIMLLLVSCGGNATSGGDKPDNERKPEVTAQHDVQQDKDPEQQQSEVSKESDSPFYVNISFGAYMDAKSKLISTLSDALATNPGTEFNSMSLLGVVMVDIALAPVSCFGLGQNAAVATLGILGAEDVEYSESGNQYSIKYRNKDGKKCELQGEYNKAADALKCIVKIDGKESLISEYRKTSFGYVSQIYAVNEDGSTYVYQLAVSDKNGAVGISKVSAVPPSLTGNEKIDFPKQCQEWYAIEGDEVTGVTSDGKKISFVYTPSEV
;
A
#
# COMPACT_ATOMS: atom_id res chain seq x y z
N MET A 1 43.68 5.17 31.11
CA MET A 1 42.69 6.28 31.08
C MET A 1 42.63 6.80 29.65
N PHE A 2 41.60 6.45 28.88
CA PHE A 2 41.50 6.82 27.46
C PHE A 2 40.33 7.79 27.25
N THR A 3 40.65 9.02 26.83
CA THR A 3 39.68 10.07 26.53
C THR A 3 39.21 9.98 25.07
N THR A 4 38.06 9.36 24.84
CA THR A 4 37.43 9.32 23.52
C THR A 4 36.93 10.71 23.11
N LYS A 5 37.63 11.32 22.14
CA LYS A 5 37.33 12.65 21.60
C LYS A 5 35.98 12.62 20.86
N LYS A 6 34.94 13.22 21.45
CA LYS A 6 33.62 13.41 20.81
C LYS A 6 33.80 14.01 19.41
N ARG A 7 33.44 13.25 18.37
CA ARG A 7 33.31 13.77 17.00
C ARG A 7 32.00 14.56 16.92
N ASN A 8 32.06 15.78 16.40
CA ASN A 8 30.91 16.68 16.37
C ASN A 8 30.02 16.32 15.17
N PRO A 9 28.73 15.94 15.34
CA PRO A 9 27.91 15.39 14.27
C PRO A 9 27.71 16.35 13.10
N MET A 10 27.67 17.67 13.37
CA MET A 10 27.67 18.72 12.34
C MET A 10 28.82 18.57 11.33
N GLN A 11 30.05 18.24 11.76
CA GLN A 11 31.18 18.04 10.83
C GLN A 11 31.04 16.79 9.96
N PHE A 12 30.21 15.82 10.35
CA PHE A 12 29.88 14.68 9.50
C PHE A 12 28.80 15.07 8.49
N LEU A 13 27.78 15.79 8.93
CA LEU A 13 26.69 16.29 8.09
C LEU A 13 27.20 17.19 6.95
N TYR A 14 28.05 18.18 7.26
CA TYR A 14 28.67 19.06 6.25
C TYR A 14 29.58 18.31 5.25
N LYS A 15 30.18 17.17 5.64
CA LYS A 15 30.97 16.35 4.71
C LYS A 15 30.10 15.48 3.81
N LEU A 16 28.96 15.01 4.33
CA LEU A 16 27.99 14.25 3.54
C LEU A 16 27.35 15.14 2.46
N THR A 17 26.87 16.33 2.83
CA THR A 17 26.27 17.28 1.87
C THR A 17 27.27 17.78 0.84
N ALA A 18 28.54 18.02 1.23
CA ALA A 18 29.60 18.38 0.29
C ALA A 18 29.87 17.27 -0.74
N MET A 19 29.90 15.99 -0.35
CA MET A 19 30.08 14.89 -1.30
C MET A 19 28.88 14.72 -2.25
N ILE A 20 27.66 14.89 -1.76
CA ILE A 20 26.44 14.83 -2.59
C ILE A 20 26.46 15.95 -3.65
N LEU A 21 26.80 17.18 -3.27
CA LEU A 21 26.94 18.30 -4.20
C LEU A 21 28.02 18.05 -5.27
N ILE A 22 29.17 17.47 -4.89
CA ILE A 22 30.23 17.11 -5.85
C ILE A 22 29.75 16.03 -6.82
N MET A 23 29.01 15.01 -6.37
CA MET A 23 28.49 13.97 -7.26
C MET A 23 27.42 14.50 -8.23
N LEU A 24 26.55 15.41 -7.80
CA LEU A 24 25.56 16.04 -8.69
C LEU A 24 26.23 16.85 -9.82
N LEU A 25 27.36 17.52 -9.55
CA LEU A 25 28.12 18.24 -10.57
C LEU A 25 28.79 17.32 -11.60
N LEU A 26 29.09 16.06 -11.26
CA LEU A 26 29.71 15.09 -12.17
C LEU A 26 28.73 14.44 -13.16
N VAL A 27 27.42 14.51 -12.90
CA VAL A 27 26.38 13.94 -13.78
C VAL A 27 26.01 14.90 -14.93
N SER A 28 26.38 16.18 -14.85
CA SER A 28 25.94 17.22 -15.80
C SER A 28 26.91 17.51 -16.96
N CYS A 29 27.62 16.49 -17.47
CA CYS A 29 28.43 16.57 -18.70
C CYS A 29 28.24 15.32 -19.58
N GLY A 30 27.22 15.30 -20.44
CA GLY A 30 26.94 14.16 -21.32
C GLY A 30 25.98 14.50 -22.47
N GLY A 31 26.40 15.35 -23.40
CA GLY A 31 25.57 15.82 -24.52
C GLY A 31 26.14 15.53 -25.91
N ASN A 32 25.37 14.80 -26.72
CA ASN A 32 25.40 14.68 -28.19
C ASN A 32 26.67 14.20 -28.92
N ALA A 33 26.54 13.04 -29.57
CA ALA A 33 27.05 12.80 -30.93
C ALA A 33 26.10 11.82 -31.66
N THR A 34 26.00 11.90 -32.99
CA THR A 34 25.06 11.13 -33.82
C THR A 34 25.76 10.29 -34.90
N SER A 35 24.99 9.37 -35.51
CA SER A 35 25.15 8.76 -36.84
C SER A 35 25.55 7.28 -36.86
N GLY A 36 25.18 6.61 -37.97
CA GLY A 36 25.51 5.22 -38.29
C GLY A 36 24.35 4.25 -38.06
N GLY A 37 23.88 3.62 -39.14
CA GLY A 37 23.00 2.45 -39.09
C GLY A 37 23.37 1.51 -40.24
N ASP A 38 22.99 0.24 -40.16
CA ASP A 38 23.28 -0.73 -41.21
C ASP A 38 22.17 -1.79 -41.34
N LYS A 39 22.12 -2.47 -42.49
CA LYS A 39 21.13 -3.51 -42.81
C LYS A 39 21.61 -4.91 -42.46
N PRO A 40 20.70 -5.86 -42.12
CA PRO A 40 20.90 -7.28 -42.41
C PRO A 40 20.56 -7.59 -43.88
N ASP A 41 21.24 -8.58 -44.45
CA ASP A 41 21.14 -8.93 -45.88
C ASP A 41 19.99 -9.91 -46.21
N ASN A 42 19.73 -10.13 -47.49
CA ASN A 42 18.60 -10.93 -47.99
C ASN A 42 19.03 -11.97 -49.05
N GLU A 43 19.08 -13.25 -48.67
CA GLU A 43 19.15 -14.39 -49.59
C GLU A 43 17.90 -15.29 -49.47
N ARG A 44 17.53 -15.97 -50.56
CA ARG A 44 16.16 -16.47 -50.75
C ARG A 44 16.09 -17.69 -51.70
N LYS A 45 15.38 -18.75 -51.27
CA LYS A 45 14.89 -19.90 -52.09
C LYS A 45 16.00 -20.81 -52.69
N PRO A 46 15.68 -21.97 -53.33
CA PRO A 46 14.43 -22.76 -53.45
C PRO A 46 14.65 -24.25 -52.99
N GLU A 47 13.81 -25.30 -53.10
CA GLU A 47 12.37 -25.56 -53.36
C GLU A 47 12.01 -27.01 -52.85
N VAL A 48 10.71 -27.31 -52.58
CA VAL A 48 9.94 -28.58 -52.87
C VAL A 48 10.54 -29.98 -52.47
N THR A 49 9.81 -30.89 -51.81
CA THR A 49 8.83 -31.82 -52.46
C THR A 49 7.89 -32.59 -51.48
N ALA A 50 6.56 -32.47 -51.67
CA ALA A 50 5.43 -33.41 -51.42
C ALA A 50 5.30 -34.21 -50.08
N GLN A 51 4.18 -34.86 -49.70
CA GLN A 51 2.89 -35.21 -50.32
C GLN A 51 1.71 -34.84 -49.36
N HIS A 52 0.48 -34.53 -49.83
CA HIS A 52 -0.79 -35.33 -49.73
C HIS A 52 -1.08 -36.02 -48.36
N ASP A 53 -2.30 -36.04 -47.81
CA ASP A 53 -3.61 -35.67 -48.40
C ASP A 53 -4.72 -35.33 -47.37
N VAL A 54 -5.86 -34.81 -47.88
CA VAL A 54 -7.26 -34.77 -47.37
C VAL A 54 -7.53 -34.96 -45.85
N GLN A 55 -8.19 -33.99 -45.19
CA GLN A 55 -9.65 -34.00 -44.94
C GLN A 55 -10.18 -32.65 -44.38
N GLN A 56 -11.51 -32.54 -44.22
CA GLN A 56 -12.29 -31.30 -44.12
C GLN A 56 -13.21 -31.28 -42.88
N ASP A 57 -13.49 -30.06 -42.38
CA ASP A 57 -14.52 -29.67 -41.40
C ASP A 57 -14.48 -30.28 -39.98
N LYS A 58 -14.27 -29.40 -38.98
CA LYS A 58 -15.29 -29.12 -37.95
C LYS A 58 -15.03 -27.81 -37.20
N ASP A 59 -16.14 -27.19 -36.80
CA ASP A 59 -16.21 -25.96 -36.00
C ASP A 59 -15.68 -26.20 -34.57
N PRO A 60 -15.06 -25.22 -33.88
CA PRO A 60 -14.54 -25.42 -32.54
C PRO A 60 -15.64 -25.26 -31.49
N GLU A 61 -16.18 -26.37 -30.98
CA GLU A 61 -16.99 -26.34 -29.75
C GLU A 61 -16.17 -25.70 -28.62
N GLN A 62 -16.76 -24.69 -27.98
CA GLN A 62 -16.10 -23.90 -26.95
C GLN A 62 -15.71 -24.81 -25.78
N GLN A 63 -14.42 -24.87 -25.44
CA GLN A 63 -13.98 -25.47 -24.19
C GLN A 63 -14.54 -24.65 -23.03
N GLN A 64 -15.67 -25.13 -22.50
CA GLN A 64 -16.36 -24.56 -21.35
C GLN A 64 -15.40 -24.59 -20.15
N SER A 65 -14.83 -23.43 -19.83
CA SER A 65 -13.88 -23.29 -18.71
C SER A 65 -14.52 -23.80 -17.43
N GLU A 66 -14.04 -24.92 -16.91
CA GLU A 66 -14.37 -25.32 -15.54
C GLU A 66 -13.90 -24.19 -14.62
N VAL A 67 -14.87 -23.55 -13.93
CA VAL A 67 -14.58 -22.56 -12.89
C VAL A 67 -13.97 -23.33 -11.72
N SER A 68 -12.65 -23.47 -11.76
CA SER A 68 -11.86 -24.05 -10.69
C SER A 68 -12.15 -23.26 -9.41
N LYS A 69 -12.66 -23.97 -8.40
CA LYS A 69 -12.98 -23.34 -7.11
C LYS A 69 -11.69 -22.83 -6.50
N GLU A 70 -11.48 -21.52 -6.53
CA GLU A 70 -10.33 -20.77 -5.99
C GLU A 70 -10.26 -20.80 -4.45
N SER A 71 -10.79 -21.87 -3.85
CA SER A 71 -11.56 -21.80 -2.61
C SER A 71 -10.80 -22.25 -1.39
N ASP A 72 -9.56 -22.75 -1.48
CA ASP A 72 -8.73 -23.19 -0.35
C ASP A 72 -7.22 -22.91 -0.51
N SER A 73 -6.86 -21.92 -1.33
CA SER A 73 -5.48 -21.44 -1.45
C SER A 73 -5.02 -20.71 -0.17
N PRO A 74 -3.82 -21.01 0.40
CA PRO A 74 -3.27 -20.25 1.52
C PRO A 74 -2.94 -18.81 1.12
N PHE A 75 -2.66 -18.56 -0.16
CA PHE A 75 -2.35 -17.24 -0.72
C PHE A 75 -3.54 -16.26 -0.71
N TYR A 76 -4.77 -16.72 -0.42
CA TYR A 76 -5.98 -15.91 -0.53
C TYR A 76 -5.96 -14.65 0.36
N VAL A 77 -5.33 -14.70 1.53
CA VAL A 77 -5.17 -13.54 2.43
C VAL A 77 -4.28 -12.44 1.82
N ASN A 78 -3.22 -12.80 1.09
CA ASN A 78 -2.36 -11.86 0.35
C ASN A 78 -3.15 -11.18 -0.77
N ILE A 79 -3.89 -11.96 -1.57
CA ILE A 79 -4.69 -11.44 -2.69
C ILE A 79 -5.79 -10.50 -2.19
N SER A 80 -6.49 -10.88 -1.11
CA SER A 80 -7.51 -10.03 -0.48
C SER A 80 -6.93 -8.73 0.08
N PHE A 81 -5.83 -8.81 0.84
CA PHE A 81 -5.16 -7.62 1.38
C PHE A 81 -4.65 -6.70 0.26
N GLY A 82 -4.09 -7.26 -0.82
CA GLY A 82 -3.69 -6.51 -2.01
C GLY A 82 -4.88 -5.77 -2.65
N ALA A 83 -6.01 -6.44 -2.86
CA ALA A 83 -7.21 -5.83 -3.44
C ALA A 83 -7.80 -4.70 -2.55
N TYR A 84 -7.76 -4.86 -1.22
CA TYR A 84 -8.10 -3.79 -0.27
C TYR A 84 -7.10 -2.62 -0.35
N MET A 85 -5.80 -2.90 -0.37
CA MET A 85 -4.75 -1.88 -0.44
C MET A 85 -4.79 -1.09 -1.74
N ASP A 86 -5.06 -1.73 -2.87
CA ASP A 86 -5.27 -1.06 -4.18
C ASP A 86 -6.47 -0.11 -4.15
N ALA A 87 -7.60 -0.55 -3.57
CA ALA A 87 -8.80 0.27 -3.44
C ALA A 87 -8.55 1.48 -2.52
N LYS A 88 -7.94 1.25 -1.36
CA LYS A 88 -7.53 2.31 -0.42
C LYS A 88 -6.57 3.31 -1.07
N SER A 89 -5.54 2.82 -1.77
CA SER A 89 -4.49 3.68 -2.36
C SER A 89 -5.05 4.59 -3.45
N LYS A 90 -6.05 4.13 -4.21
CA LYS A 90 -6.79 4.96 -5.18
C LYS A 90 -7.55 6.09 -4.48
N LEU A 91 -8.37 5.78 -3.48
CA LEU A 91 -9.12 6.79 -2.70
C LEU A 91 -8.19 7.83 -2.05
N ILE A 92 -7.11 7.38 -1.40
CA ILE A 92 -6.14 8.26 -0.74
C ILE A 92 -5.42 9.15 -1.75
N SER A 93 -5.01 8.62 -2.91
CA SER A 93 -4.40 9.41 -3.98
C SER A 93 -5.35 10.47 -4.52
N THR A 94 -6.60 10.09 -4.84
CA THR A 94 -7.62 11.00 -5.37
C THR A 94 -7.98 12.11 -4.38
N LEU A 95 -8.19 11.80 -3.10
CA LEU A 95 -8.45 12.83 -2.08
C LEU A 95 -7.21 13.71 -1.83
N SER A 96 -6.00 13.18 -1.93
CA SER A 96 -4.77 13.96 -1.77
C SER A 96 -4.61 14.99 -2.90
N ASP A 97 -4.79 14.58 -4.16
CA ASP A 97 -4.70 15.49 -5.31
C ASP A 97 -5.82 16.53 -5.28
N ALA A 98 -7.06 16.11 -5.03
CA ALA A 98 -8.21 17.02 -4.96
C ALA A 98 -8.06 18.09 -3.88
N LEU A 99 -7.56 17.73 -2.69
CA LEU A 99 -7.30 18.70 -1.62
C LEU A 99 -6.12 19.62 -1.95
N ALA A 100 -5.05 19.07 -2.53
CA ALA A 100 -3.83 19.81 -2.87
C ALA A 100 -4.01 20.80 -4.04
N THR A 101 -4.89 20.48 -5.00
CA THR A 101 -5.14 21.28 -6.21
C THR A 101 -6.23 22.33 -6.03
N ASN A 102 -7.20 22.12 -5.13
CA ASN A 102 -8.25 23.08 -4.87
C ASN A 102 -7.77 24.25 -3.96
N PRO A 103 -7.98 25.53 -4.37
CA PRO A 103 -7.59 26.69 -3.56
C PRO A 103 -8.24 26.75 -2.17
N GLY A 104 -7.43 27.03 -1.15
CA GLY A 104 -7.87 27.12 0.25
C GLY A 104 -8.12 25.78 0.95
N THR A 105 -7.65 24.66 0.35
CA THR A 105 -7.59 23.31 0.96
C THR A 105 -6.23 22.64 0.82
N GLU A 106 -5.23 23.33 0.27
CA GLU A 106 -3.97 22.76 -0.23
C GLU A 106 -3.24 21.92 0.83
N PHE A 107 -3.17 22.45 2.05
CA PHE A 107 -2.53 21.83 3.21
C PHE A 107 -3.36 20.72 3.88
N ASN A 108 -4.66 20.60 3.59
CA ASN A 108 -5.52 19.54 4.15
C ASN A 108 -5.08 18.15 3.65
N SER A 109 -4.47 18.08 2.47
CA SER A 109 -3.82 16.88 1.94
C SER A 109 -2.79 16.29 2.92
N MET A 110 -2.12 17.12 3.73
CA MET A 110 -1.13 16.67 4.71
C MET A 110 -1.73 15.82 5.84
N SER A 111 -3.02 15.98 6.18
CA SER A 111 -3.68 15.13 7.19
C SER A 111 -3.72 13.66 6.75
N LEU A 112 -3.79 13.39 5.44
CA LEU A 112 -3.78 12.03 4.88
C LEU A 112 -2.41 11.34 5.00
N LEU A 113 -1.32 12.07 5.27
CA LEU A 113 0.02 11.50 5.44
C LEU A 113 0.08 10.48 6.59
N GLY A 114 -0.70 10.68 7.66
CA GLY A 114 -0.82 9.70 8.75
C GLY A 114 -1.37 8.35 8.28
N VAL A 115 -2.28 8.36 7.31
CA VAL A 115 -2.86 7.16 6.69
C VAL A 115 -1.84 6.41 5.83
N VAL A 116 -0.90 7.12 5.20
CA VAL A 116 0.21 6.53 4.42
C VAL A 116 1.28 5.96 5.35
N MET A 117 1.61 6.62 6.47
CA MET A 117 2.60 6.12 7.43
C MET A 117 2.16 4.79 8.07
N VAL A 118 0.87 4.60 8.36
CA VAL A 118 0.37 3.31 8.90
C VAL A 118 0.41 2.18 7.86
N ASP A 119 0.33 2.48 6.56
CA ASP A 119 0.45 1.47 5.51
C ASP A 119 1.90 0.95 5.36
N ILE A 120 2.89 1.79 5.61
CA ILE A 120 4.30 1.37 5.69
C ILE A 120 4.50 0.39 6.86
N ALA A 121 3.84 0.64 8.01
CA ALA A 121 3.88 -0.27 9.16
C ALA A 121 3.12 -1.59 8.90
N LEU A 122 2.12 -1.59 8.02
CA LEU A 122 1.35 -2.76 7.61
C LEU A 122 1.95 -3.51 6.40
N ALA A 123 2.96 -2.97 5.73
CA ALA A 123 3.58 -3.61 4.56
C ALA A 123 3.94 -5.11 4.72
N PRO A 124 4.42 -5.61 5.90
CA PRO A 124 4.69 -7.04 6.09
C PRO A 124 3.46 -7.95 6.01
N VAL A 125 2.23 -7.42 6.18
CA VAL A 125 0.98 -8.18 6.00
C VAL A 125 0.86 -8.75 4.58
N SER A 126 1.48 -8.12 3.59
CA SER A 126 1.57 -8.65 2.22
C SER A 126 2.24 -10.02 2.13
N CYS A 127 3.01 -10.43 3.14
CA CYS A 127 3.66 -11.75 3.17
C CYS A 127 2.78 -12.86 3.80
N PHE A 128 1.60 -12.55 4.36
CA PHE A 128 0.68 -13.57 4.89
C PHE A 128 0.22 -14.52 3.78
N GLY A 129 0.19 -15.82 4.09
CA GLY A 129 -0.05 -16.89 3.12
C GLY A 129 1.11 -17.18 2.15
N LEU A 130 2.18 -16.37 2.10
CA LEU A 130 3.31 -16.56 1.19
C LEU A 130 4.47 -17.38 1.81
N GLY A 131 4.49 -17.55 3.13
CA GLY A 131 5.47 -18.36 3.85
C GLY A 131 6.84 -17.70 4.09
N GLN A 132 7.66 -18.39 4.88
CA GLN A 132 8.98 -17.94 5.38
C GLN A 132 9.90 -17.36 4.30
N ASN A 133 10.07 -18.03 3.17
CA ASN A 133 11.03 -17.59 2.14
C ASN A 133 10.61 -16.28 1.47
N ALA A 134 9.29 -16.07 1.27
CA ALA A 134 8.76 -14.82 0.74
C ALA A 134 8.90 -13.70 1.78
N ALA A 135 8.57 -13.95 3.05
CA ALA A 135 8.76 -12.98 4.13
C ALA A 135 10.23 -12.53 4.27
N VAL A 136 11.18 -13.46 4.22
CA VAL A 136 12.63 -13.15 4.25
C VAL A 136 13.02 -12.28 3.05
N ALA A 137 12.61 -12.65 1.83
CA ALA A 137 12.97 -11.91 0.62
C ALA A 137 12.38 -10.50 0.60
N THR A 138 11.08 -10.36 0.88
CA THR A 138 10.37 -9.07 0.86
C THR A 138 10.87 -8.14 1.97
N LEU A 139 11.05 -8.63 3.20
CA LEU A 139 11.46 -7.80 4.32
C LEU A 139 12.97 -7.51 4.31
N GLY A 140 13.80 -8.38 3.74
CA GLY A 140 15.22 -8.12 3.53
C GLY A 140 15.48 -6.88 2.66
N ILE A 141 14.61 -6.59 1.68
CA ILE A 141 14.66 -5.36 0.86
C ILE A 141 14.42 -4.10 1.72
N LEU A 142 13.64 -4.22 2.79
CA LEU A 142 13.38 -3.14 3.76
C LEU A 142 14.46 -3.03 4.85
N GLY A 143 15.54 -3.81 4.76
CA GLY A 143 16.59 -3.88 5.78
C GLY A 143 16.15 -4.59 7.05
N ALA A 144 15.28 -5.60 6.93
CA ALA A 144 14.91 -6.47 8.05
C ALA A 144 15.92 -7.59 8.26
N GLU A 145 16.23 -7.85 9.53
CA GLU A 145 17.02 -8.99 10.01
C GLU A 145 16.13 -9.91 10.87
N ASP A 146 16.63 -11.08 11.30
CA ASP A 146 15.95 -11.99 12.24
C ASP A 146 14.49 -12.33 11.88
N VAL A 147 14.17 -12.50 10.58
CA VAL A 147 12.80 -12.71 10.10
C VAL A 147 12.29 -14.13 10.43
N GLU A 148 11.26 -14.22 11.27
CA GLU A 148 10.51 -15.44 11.59
C GLU A 148 9.07 -15.32 11.04
N TYR A 149 8.60 -16.33 10.31
CA TYR A 149 7.23 -16.45 9.82
C TYR A 149 6.55 -17.68 10.42
N SER A 150 5.30 -17.56 10.83
CA SER A 150 4.44 -18.70 11.14
C SER A 150 2.97 -18.45 10.79
N GLU A 151 2.26 -19.53 10.47
CA GLU A 151 0.82 -19.52 10.20
C GLU A 151 0.16 -20.78 10.76
N SER A 152 -1.12 -20.68 11.13
CA SER A 152 -1.92 -21.80 11.60
C SER A 152 -3.41 -21.54 11.33
N GLY A 153 -4.00 -22.28 10.40
CA GLY A 153 -5.39 -22.09 10.00
C GLY A 153 -5.62 -20.71 9.39
N ASN A 154 -6.26 -19.82 10.15
CA ASN A 154 -6.54 -18.43 9.76
C ASN A 154 -5.68 -17.38 10.49
N GLN A 155 -4.72 -17.83 11.31
CA GLN A 155 -3.82 -16.99 12.09
C GLN A 155 -2.43 -16.92 11.45
N TYR A 156 -1.85 -15.73 11.42
CA TYR A 156 -0.55 -15.42 10.81
C TYR A 156 0.32 -14.62 11.79
N SER A 157 1.64 -14.82 11.74
CA SER A 157 2.61 -14.12 12.59
C SER A 157 3.90 -13.88 11.82
N ILE A 158 4.37 -12.64 11.84
CA ILE A 158 5.68 -12.23 11.32
C ILE A 158 6.43 -11.49 12.43
N LYS A 159 7.65 -11.94 12.72
CA LYS A 159 8.58 -11.24 13.63
C LYS A 159 9.85 -10.92 12.87
N TYR A 160 10.43 -9.77 13.17
CA TYR A 160 11.70 -9.35 12.58
C TYR A 160 12.38 -8.27 13.42
N ARG A 161 13.64 -8.02 13.12
CA ARG A 161 14.37 -6.81 13.53
C ARG A 161 14.33 -5.81 12.39
N ASN A 162 13.88 -4.58 12.63
CA ASN A 162 13.94 -3.53 11.60
C ASN A 162 15.36 -2.94 11.48
N LYS A 163 15.58 -2.14 10.43
CA LYS A 163 16.84 -1.40 10.16
C LYS A 163 17.37 -0.56 11.33
N ASP A 164 16.50 -0.15 12.26
CA ASP A 164 16.80 0.69 13.43
C ASP A 164 17.07 -0.17 14.69
N GLY A 165 17.18 -1.50 14.52
CA GLY A 165 17.43 -2.49 15.55
C GLY A 165 16.21 -2.91 16.39
N LYS A 166 15.03 -2.32 16.12
CA LYS A 166 13.77 -2.55 16.86
C LYS A 166 13.21 -3.94 16.61
N LYS A 167 12.60 -4.54 17.63
CA LYS A 167 11.84 -5.79 17.48
C LYS A 167 10.44 -5.48 17.01
N CYS A 168 10.09 -5.90 15.79
CA CYS A 168 8.75 -5.80 15.24
C CYS A 168 8.05 -7.17 15.29
N GLU A 169 6.77 -7.18 15.63
CA GLU A 169 5.89 -8.34 15.55
C GLU A 169 4.56 -7.90 14.93
N LEU A 170 4.11 -8.59 13.87
CA LEU A 170 2.78 -8.46 13.30
C LEU A 170 2.04 -9.78 13.52
N GLN A 171 0.86 -9.70 14.12
CA GLN A 171 -0.06 -10.82 14.30
C GLN A 171 -1.32 -10.54 13.47
N GLY A 172 -1.80 -11.52 12.71
CA GLY A 172 -2.96 -11.39 11.83
C GLY A 172 -3.98 -12.50 12.09
N GLU A 173 -5.27 -12.16 12.07
CA GLU A 173 -6.37 -13.11 12.04
C GLU A 173 -7.29 -12.78 10.86
N TYR A 174 -7.44 -13.72 9.93
CA TYR A 174 -8.22 -13.55 8.71
C TYR A 174 -9.60 -14.25 8.82
N ASN A 175 -10.64 -13.61 8.29
CA ASN A 175 -11.97 -14.18 8.17
C ASN A 175 -12.38 -14.21 6.69
N LYS A 176 -12.12 -15.35 6.07
CA LYS A 176 -12.42 -15.69 4.67
C LYS A 176 -13.89 -15.55 4.30
N ALA A 177 -14.81 -15.83 5.23
CA ALA A 177 -16.26 -15.72 4.98
C ALA A 177 -16.78 -14.27 5.02
N ALA A 178 -16.05 -13.36 5.65
CA ALA A 178 -16.33 -11.93 5.71
C ALA A 178 -15.41 -11.11 4.77
N ASP A 179 -14.47 -11.77 4.09
CA ASP A 179 -13.32 -11.20 3.40
C ASP A 179 -12.70 -10.01 4.16
N ALA A 180 -12.17 -10.34 5.35
CA ALA A 180 -11.76 -9.38 6.37
C ALA A 180 -10.49 -9.82 7.10
N LEU A 181 -9.63 -8.89 7.48
CA LEU A 181 -8.41 -9.15 8.27
C LEU A 181 -8.38 -8.22 9.49
N LYS A 182 -8.03 -8.76 10.64
CA LYS A 182 -7.55 -8.00 11.80
C LYS A 182 -6.05 -8.21 11.94
N CYS A 183 -5.29 -7.14 12.12
CA CYS A 183 -3.85 -7.19 12.36
C CYS A 183 -3.46 -6.32 13.57
N ILE A 184 -2.56 -6.84 14.42
CA ILE A 184 -1.97 -6.13 15.55
C ILE A 184 -0.47 -6.04 15.32
N VAL A 185 0.08 -4.83 15.37
CA VAL A 185 1.50 -4.54 15.19
C VAL A 185 2.10 -4.09 16.52
N LYS A 186 3.21 -4.72 16.91
CA LYS A 186 3.95 -4.46 18.14
C LYS A 186 5.39 -4.07 17.84
N ILE A 187 5.90 -3.08 18.55
CA ILE A 187 7.29 -2.59 18.45
C ILE A 187 7.91 -2.61 19.85
N ASP A 188 9.07 -3.27 19.99
CA ASP A 188 9.71 -3.60 21.27
C ASP A 188 8.76 -4.24 22.30
N GLY A 189 7.78 -5.03 21.81
CA GLY A 189 6.76 -5.71 22.63
C GLY A 189 5.58 -4.84 23.06
N LYS A 190 5.53 -3.55 22.70
CA LYS A 190 4.37 -2.68 22.93
C LYS A 190 3.48 -2.65 21.71
N GLU A 191 2.16 -2.68 21.89
CA GLU A 191 1.21 -2.46 20.80
C GLU A 191 1.34 -1.03 20.26
N SER A 192 1.58 -0.93 18.95
CA SER A 192 1.79 0.31 18.21
C SER A 192 0.63 0.61 17.27
N LEU A 193 0.01 -0.43 16.71
CA LEU A 193 -1.11 -0.29 15.78
C LEU A 193 -2.05 -1.51 15.82
N ILE A 194 -3.34 -1.27 15.62
CA ILE A 194 -4.36 -2.29 15.34
C ILE A 194 -5.10 -1.86 14.08
N SER A 195 -5.06 -2.68 13.04
CA SER A 195 -5.77 -2.48 11.77
C SER A 195 -6.85 -3.54 11.59
N GLU A 196 -8.01 -3.13 11.11
CA GLU A 196 -9.07 -4.00 10.64
C GLU A 196 -9.53 -3.52 9.28
N TYR A 197 -9.64 -4.40 8.28
CA TYR A 197 -10.43 -4.16 7.08
C TYR A 197 -11.46 -5.26 6.89
N ARG A 198 -12.55 -4.93 6.20
CA ARG A 198 -13.64 -5.84 5.89
C ARG A 198 -14.34 -5.45 4.59
N LYS A 199 -14.68 -6.45 3.79
CA LYS A 199 -15.48 -6.26 2.57
C LYS A 199 -16.95 -6.02 2.91
N THR A 200 -17.61 -5.18 2.11
CA THR A 200 -19.03 -4.84 2.21
C THR A 200 -19.70 -5.01 0.84
N SER A 201 -21.01 -4.80 0.78
CA SER A 201 -21.75 -4.80 -0.50
C SER A 201 -21.41 -3.64 -1.44
N PHE A 202 -20.66 -2.62 -0.97
CA PHE A 202 -20.23 -1.47 -1.77
C PHE A 202 -18.71 -1.44 -2.04
N GLY A 203 -17.92 -2.32 -1.40
CA GLY A 203 -16.46 -2.31 -1.52
C GLY A 203 -15.81 -2.73 -0.21
N TYR A 204 -15.12 -1.80 0.46
CA TYR A 204 -14.43 -2.08 1.73
C TYR A 204 -14.71 -1.00 2.79
N VAL A 205 -14.67 -1.41 4.05
CA VAL A 205 -14.50 -0.52 5.20
C VAL A 205 -13.26 -0.93 5.98
N SER A 206 -12.56 0.04 6.56
CA SER A 206 -11.43 -0.24 7.46
C SER A 206 -11.32 0.77 8.59
N GLN A 207 -10.64 0.36 9.65
CA GLN A 207 -10.23 1.23 10.74
C GLN A 207 -8.83 0.86 11.21
N ILE A 208 -8.02 1.87 11.52
CA ILE A 208 -6.64 1.72 11.96
C ILE A 208 -6.46 2.58 13.20
N TYR A 209 -6.38 1.92 14.36
CA TYR A 209 -5.95 2.53 15.61
C TYR A 209 -4.43 2.56 15.65
N ALA A 210 -3.83 3.72 15.89
CA ALA A 210 -2.38 3.92 15.94
C ALA A 210 -1.96 4.64 17.22
N VAL A 211 -0.80 4.26 17.76
CA VAL A 211 -0.16 4.85 18.94
C VAL A 211 1.14 5.51 18.48
N ASN A 212 1.20 6.83 18.59
CA ASN A 212 2.37 7.63 18.23
C ASN A 212 3.45 7.56 19.32
N GLU A 213 4.68 7.98 18.99
CA GLU A 213 5.83 7.98 19.93
C GLU A 213 5.62 8.87 21.17
N ASP A 214 4.79 9.92 21.07
CA ASP A 214 4.41 10.80 22.18
C ASP A 214 3.31 10.20 23.08
N GLY A 215 2.81 9.00 22.74
CA GLY A 215 1.68 8.35 23.41
C GLY A 215 0.31 8.89 23.02
N SER A 216 0.22 9.81 22.05
CA SER A 216 -1.08 10.18 21.46
C SER A 216 -1.63 9.04 20.60
N THR A 217 -2.94 8.83 20.65
CA THR A 217 -3.59 7.74 19.92
C THR A 217 -4.66 8.28 18.97
N TYR A 218 -4.68 7.71 17.78
CA TYR A 218 -5.54 8.14 16.67
C TYR A 218 -6.26 6.94 16.09
N VAL A 219 -7.47 7.17 15.57
CA VAL A 219 -8.13 6.26 14.65
C VAL A 219 -8.23 6.91 13.28
N TYR A 220 -7.79 6.17 12.26
CA TYR A 220 -8.07 6.45 10.86
C TYR A 220 -9.18 5.50 10.42
N GLN A 221 -10.30 6.02 9.95
CA GLN A 221 -11.41 5.23 9.41
C GLN A 221 -11.53 5.45 7.91
N LEU A 222 -11.85 4.40 7.15
CA LEU A 222 -12.02 4.47 5.72
C LEU A 222 -13.25 3.69 5.27
N ALA A 223 -13.88 4.18 4.21
CA ALA A 223 -14.87 3.44 3.43
C ALA A 223 -14.60 3.71 1.95
N VAL A 224 -14.54 2.66 1.14
CA VAL A 224 -14.14 2.70 -0.28
C VAL A 224 -15.20 2.01 -1.13
N SER A 225 -15.62 2.67 -2.22
CA SER A 225 -16.67 2.23 -3.13
C SER A 225 -16.33 2.64 -4.57
N ASP A 226 -15.48 1.85 -5.24
CA ASP A 226 -14.90 2.11 -6.56
C ASP A 226 -14.17 3.46 -6.68
N LYS A 227 -14.86 4.51 -7.12
CA LYS A 227 -14.36 5.90 -7.20
C LYS A 227 -14.76 6.75 -6.00
N ASN A 228 -15.80 6.33 -5.28
CA ASN A 228 -16.36 7.05 -4.15
C ASN A 228 -15.72 6.56 -2.85
N GLY A 229 -15.77 7.37 -1.81
CA GLY A 229 -15.36 6.94 -0.48
C GLY A 229 -15.19 8.07 0.51
N ALA A 230 -14.79 7.72 1.72
CA ALA A 230 -14.47 8.64 2.79
C ALA A 230 -13.26 8.18 3.59
N VAL A 231 -12.54 9.14 4.14
CA VAL A 231 -11.42 8.98 5.08
C VAL A 231 -11.68 9.89 6.26
N GLY A 232 -11.64 9.33 7.47
CA GLY A 232 -11.91 10.02 8.73
C GLY A 232 -10.73 9.88 9.68
N ILE A 233 -10.44 10.93 10.44
CA ILE A 233 -9.31 11.05 11.36
C ILE A 233 -9.83 11.60 12.69
N SER A 234 -9.62 10.84 13.76
CA SER A 234 -9.95 11.28 15.13
C SER A 234 -8.80 10.95 16.08
N LYS A 235 -8.47 11.90 16.97
CA LYS A 235 -7.77 11.56 18.21
C LYS A 235 -8.73 10.81 19.13
N VAL A 236 -8.25 9.75 19.79
CA VAL A 236 -9.06 8.87 20.64
C VAL A 236 -8.40 8.67 22.01
N SER A 237 -9.06 7.90 22.89
CA SER A 237 -8.54 7.49 24.20
C SER A 237 -8.49 5.97 24.40
N ALA A 238 -9.04 5.20 23.47
CA ALA A 238 -9.12 3.75 23.49
C ALA A 238 -9.25 3.19 22.07
N VAL A 239 -9.05 1.88 21.92
CA VAL A 239 -9.28 1.12 20.68
C VAL A 239 -10.79 1.17 20.33
N PRO A 240 -11.17 1.42 19.06
CA PRO A 240 -12.58 1.39 18.65
C PRO A 240 -13.18 -0.02 18.68
N PRO A 241 -14.53 -0.17 18.73
CA PRO A 241 -15.20 -1.46 18.54
C PRO A 241 -14.89 -2.06 17.17
N SER A 242 -14.76 -3.39 17.08
CA SER A 242 -14.41 -4.08 15.82
C SER A 242 -15.51 -4.00 14.74
N LEU A 243 -15.08 -4.03 13.46
CA LEU A 243 -15.94 -3.86 12.28
C LEU A 243 -16.98 -4.99 12.10
N THR A 244 -18.25 -4.61 11.99
CA THR A 244 -19.38 -5.55 11.92
C THR A 244 -19.71 -6.04 10.52
N GLY A 245 -19.30 -5.31 9.47
CA GLY A 245 -19.71 -5.48 8.08
C GLY A 245 -21.00 -4.75 7.71
N ASN A 246 -21.65 -4.05 8.65
CA ASN A 246 -22.87 -3.26 8.45
C ASN A 246 -22.60 -1.75 8.42
N GLU A 247 -21.33 -1.34 8.47
CA GLU A 247 -20.88 0.04 8.34
C GLU A 247 -21.30 0.59 6.96
N LYS A 248 -21.71 1.86 6.91
CA LYS A 248 -22.08 2.56 5.67
C LYS A 248 -20.86 3.27 5.06
N ILE A 249 -20.98 3.75 3.82
CA ILE A 249 -19.96 4.61 3.20
C ILE A 249 -19.68 5.89 4.01
N ASP A 250 -20.66 6.39 4.76
CA ASP A 250 -20.51 7.52 5.69
C ASP A 250 -19.83 7.17 7.02
N PHE A 251 -19.44 5.91 7.28
CA PHE A 251 -18.81 5.48 8.54
C PHE A 251 -17.65 6.38 9.00
N PRO A 252 -16.73 6.83 8.13
CA PRO A 252 -15.65 7.73 8.54
C PRO A 252 -16.09 9.16 8.88
N LYS A 253 -17.30 9.59 8.48
CA LYS A 253 -17.83 10.94 8.74
C LYS A 253 -18.23 11.16 10.21
N GLN A 254 -18.09 10.14 11.06
CA GLN A 254 -18.18 10.28 12.53
C GLN A 254 -16.88 10.81 13.18
N CYS A 255 -15.78 10.90 12.41
CA CYS A 255 -14.52 11.44 12.89
C CYS A 255 -14.56 12.98 13.06
N GLN A 256 -13.63 13.52 13.85
CA GLN A 256 -13.46 14.97 14.04
C GLN A 256 -13.11 15.66 12.72
N GLU A 257 -12.15 15.08 12.00
CA GLU A 257 -11.74 15.47 10.65
C GLU A 257 -12.17 14.35 9.69
N TRP A 258 -12.69 14.70 8.52
CA TRP A 258 -12.96 13.74 7.46
C TRP A 258 -13.02 14.40 6.07
N TYR A 259 -12.70 13.62 5.06
CA TYR A 259 -12.74 13.98 3.64
C TYR A 259 -13.41 12.86 2.87
N ALA A 260 -14.33 13.21 1.97
CA ALA A 260 -15.09 12.25 1.18
C ALA A 260 -15.22 12.73 -0.26
N ILE A 261 -15.33 11.78 -1.20
CA ILE A 261 -15.61 12.03 -2.61
C ILE A 261 -16.76 11.15 -3.09
N GLU A 262 -17.67 11.74 -3.86
CA GLU A 262 -18.78 11.06 -4.53
C GLU A 262 -18.86 11.55 -5.99
N GLY A 263 -18.46 10.69 -6.93
CA GLY A 263 -18.24 11.09 -8.32
C GLY A 263 -17.05 12.04 -8.43
N ASP A 264 -17.35 13.32 -8.62
CA ASP A 264 -16.42 14.46 -8.65
C ASP A 264 -16.66 15.46 -7.49
N GLU A 265 -17.74 15.36 -6.70
CA GLU A 265 -17.94 16.23 -5.54
C GLU A 265 -17.09 15.76 -4.36
N VAL A 266 -16.21 16.64 -3.88
CA VAL A 266 -15.43 16.46 -2.65
C VAL A 266 -16.06 17.25 -1.52
N THR A 267 -16.32 16.59 -0.40
CA THR A 267 -16.86 17.20 0.83
C THR A 267 -15.99 16.86 2.03
N GLY A 268 -16.01 17.69 3.08
CA GLY A 268 -15.22 17.41 4.27
C GLY A 268 -15.47 18.33 5.47
N VAL A 269 -14.87 17.91 6.59
CA VAL A 269 -14.65 18.70 7.81
C VAL A 269 -13.15 18.63 8.10
N THR A 270 -12.47 19.78 8.13
CA THR A 270 -11.04 19.86 8.45
C THR A 270 -10.78 19.73 9.95
N SER A 271 -9.52 19.52 10.34
CA SER A 271 -9.11 19.37 11.76
C SER A 271 -9.53 20.52 12.71
N ASP A 272 -9.71 21.74 12.20
CA ASP A 272 -10.22 22.91 12.93
C ASP A 272 -11.76 23.04 12.93
N GLY A 273 -12.47 22.15 12.23
CA GLY A 273 -13.93 22.12 12.12
C GLY A 273 -14.51 22.90 10.92
N LYS A 274 -13.70 23.54 10.08
CA LYS A 274 -14.19 24.19 8.84
C LYS A 274 -14.75 23.13 7.88
N LYS A 275 -15.97 23.38 7.39
CA LYS A 275 -16.59 22.56 6.34
C LYS A 275 -16.08 22.96 4.95
N ILE A 276 -15.92 21.98 4.07
CA ILE A 276 -15.57 22.17 2.66
C ILE A 276 -16.52 21.37 1.75
N SER A 277 -16.81 21.93 0.58
CA SER A 277 -17.51 21.28 -0.56
C SER A 277 -17.00 21.96 -1.83
N PHE A 278 -16.54 21.17 -2.81
CA PHE A 278 -16.08 21.64 -4.11
C PHE A 278 -16.13 20.49 -5.13
N VAL A 279 -16.11 20.82 -6.42
CA VAL A 279 -15.99 19.83 -7.51
C VAL A 279 -14.51 19.67 -7.86
N TYR A 280 -14.03 18.43 -7.85
CA TYR A 280 -12.67 18.06 -8.22
C TYR A 280 -12.56 17.82 -9.73
N THR A 281 -11.80 18.69 -10.40
CA THR A 281 -11.31 18.43 -11.76
C THR A 281 -9.89 17.88 -11.65
N PRO A 282 -9.62 16.63 -12.08
CA PRO A 282 -8.26 16.08 -12.10
C PRO A 282 -7.30 16.95 -12.90
N SER A 283 -6.06 17.06 -12.41
CA SER A 283 -4.97 17.68 -13.17
C SER A 283 -4.73 16.90 -14.49
N GLU A 284 -4.53 17.61 -15.60
CA GLU A 284 -4.03 16.98 -16.84
C GLU A 284 -2.58 16.50 -16.61
N VAL A 285 -2.25 15.31 -17.14
CA VAL A 285 -1.01 14.55 -16.88
C VAL A 285 -0.01 14.69 -18.02
#